data_AF-A0A2K6KZS5-F1
#
_entry.id   AF-A0A2K6KZS5-F1
#
_cell.length_a   1.000
_cell.length_b   1.000
_cell.length_c   1.000
_cell.angle_alpha   90.00
_cell.angle_beta   90.00
_cell.angle_gamma   90.00
#
_symmetry.space_group_name_H-M   'P 1'
#
loop_
_entity.id
_entity.type
_entity.pdbx_description
1 polymer ?
#
loop_
_entity_poly.entity_id
_entity_poly.type
_entity_poly.pdbx_seq_one_letter_code
_entity_poly.pdbx_strand_id
1 'polypeptide(L)' 'MSQAEFEKAAEVVKHLKTKPADDEMLFIYGCYKQATVGDVNTERPGMLDFTGKAKWDAWNELKGTTKEDAMKLKKKYGI' A
#
# COMPACT_ATOMS: atom_id res chain seq x y z
N MET A 1 9.15 8.83 0.55
CA MET A 1 9.44 7.67 -0.31
C MET A 1 9.03 7.95 -1.73
N SER A 2 9.85 7.63 -2.73
CA SER A 2 9.57 7.88 -4.16
C SER A 2 8.94 6.66 -4.83
N GLN A 3 8.26 6.84 -5.97
CA GLN A 3 7.68 5.77 -6.80
C GLN A 3 8.70 4.65 -7.09
N ALA A 4 9.98 4.99 -7.20
CA ALA A 4 11.08 4.06 -7.40
C ALA A 4 11.27 3.07 -6.24
N GLU A 5 11.00 3.47 -4.99
CA GLU A 5 11.11 2.56 -3.84
C GLU A 5 9.96 1.55 -3.78
N PHE A 6 8.80 1.90 -4.35
CA PHE A 6 7.68 0.97 -4.51
C PHE A 6 7.92 -0.03 -5.64
N GLU A 7 8.42 0.43 -6.79
CA GLU A 7 8.82 -0.50 -7.87
C GLU A 7 9.91 -1.45 -7.38
N LYS A 8 10.87 -0.94 -6.60
CA LYS A 8 11.90 -1.77 -5.98
C LYS A 8 11.31 -2.76 -4.97
N ALA A 9 10.35 -2.34 -4.14
CA ALA A 9 9.65 -3.25 -3.24
C ALA A 9 8.84 -4.31 -4.01
N ALA A 10 8.13 -3.92 -5.08
CA ALA A 10 7.37 -4.82 -5.93
C ALA A 10 8.29 -5.79 -6.69
N GLU A 11 9.47 -5.34 -7.15
CA GLU A 11 10.51 -6.17 -7.76
C GLU A 11 11.09 -7.17 -6.76
N VAL A 12 11.42 -6.73 -5.54
CA VAL A 12 11.87 -7.61 -4.44
C VAL A 12 10.81 -8.66 -4.15
N VAL A 13 9.54 -8.26 -4.10
CA VAL A 13 8.40 -9.16 -3.90
C VAL A 13 8.27 -10.20 -5.02
N LYS A 14 8.46 -9.82 -6.29
CA LYS A 14 8.49 -10.78 -7.41
C LYS A 14 9.62 -11.81 -7.29
N HIS A 15 10.70 -11.48 -6.57
CA HIS A 15 11.90 -12.30 -6.44
C HIS A 15 11.97 -13.05 -5.10
N LEU A 16 11.00 -12.86 -4.20
CA LEU A 16 10.86 -13.68 -3.01
C LEU A 16 10.42 -15.09 -3.41
N LYS A 17 11.10 -16.11 -2.88
CA LYS A 17 10.78 -17.54 -3.10
C LYS A 17 9.34 -17.92 -2.73
N THR A 18 8.72 -17.10 -1.89
CA THR A 18 7.31 -17.14 -1.52
C THR A 18 6.71 -15.81 -1.91
N LYS A 19 5.72 -15.84 -2.82
CA LYS A 19 4.91 -14.67 -3.15
C LYS A 19 4.32 -14.15 -1.81
N PRO A 20 4.56 -12.88 -1.43
CA PRO A 20 3.84 -12.26 -0.34
C PRO A 20 2.35 -12.46 -0.55
N ALA A 21 1.60 -12.62 0.54
CA ALA A 21 0.16 -12.69 0.43
C ALA A 21 -0.34 -11.41 -0.25
N ASP A 22 -1.36 -11.52 -1.10
CA ASP A 22 -1.88 -10.35 -1.84
C ASP A 22 -2.26 -9.19 -0.86
N ASP A 23 -2.59 -9.53 0.40
CA ASP A 23 -2.83 -8.61 1.51
C ASP A 23 -1.60 -7.78 1.91
N GLU A 24 -0.39 -8.35 1.90
CA GLU A 24 0.85 -7.61 2.21
C GLU A 24 1.14 -6.57 1.13
N MET A 25 0.87 -6.90 -0.13
CA MET A 25 1.03 -5.97 -1.24
C MET A 25 0.03 -4.81 -1.17
N LEU A 26 -1.21 -5.10 -0.77
CA LEU A 26 -2.23 -4.08 -0.54
C LEU A 26 -1.86 -3.18 0.64
N PHE A 27 -1.33 -3.74 1.72
CA PHE A 27 -0.87 -2.98 2.88
C PHE A 27 0.29 -2.02 2.52
N ILE A 28 1.29 -2.50 1.76
CA ILE A 28 2.39 -1.65 1.28
C ILE A 28 1.85 -0.52 0.40
N TYR A 29 0.90 -0.83 -0.49
CA TYR A 29 0.27 0.18 -1.35
C TYR A 29 -0.47 1.25 -0.53
N GLY A 30 -1.28 0.84 0.45
CA GLY A 30 -1.98 1.76 1.35
C GLY A 30 -1.01 2.68 2.09
N CYS A 31 0.04 2.11 2.71
CA CYS A 31 1.05 2.87 3.44
C CYS A 31 1.77 3.88 2.54
N TYR A 32 2.09 3.49 1.31
CA TYR A 32 2.69 4.39 0.33
C TYR A 32 1.78 5.57 0.01
N LYS A 33 0.51 5.30 -0.29
CA LYS A 33 -0.47 6.35 -0.62
C LYS A 33 -0.70 7.29 0.56
N GLN A 34 -0.81 6.75 1.77
CA GLN A 34 -0.95 7.55 2.98
C GLN A 34 0.30 8.39 3.29
N ALA A 35 1.51 7.84 3.10
CA ALA A 35 2.75 8.57 3.36
C ALA A 35 3.04 9.65 2.31
N THR A 36 2.62 9.45 1.05
CA THR A 36 2.89 10.39 -0.06
C THR A 36 1.78 11.42 -0.23
N VAL A 37 0.54 10.96 -0.36
CA VAL A 37 -0.64 11.77 -0.61
C VAL A 37 -1.29 12.23 0.70
N GLY A 38 -1.29 11.39 1.73
CA GLY A 38 -2.13 11.56 2.92
C GLY A 38 -3.44 10.80 2.74
N ASP A 39 -4.48 11.27 3.42
CA ASP A 39 -5.81 10.65 3.38
C ASP A 39 -6.33 10.45 1.95
N VAL A 40 -7.05 9.33 1.76
CA VAL A 40 -7.69 9.03 0.48
C VAL A 40 -8.63 10.16 0.04
N ASN A 41 -8.43 10.61 -1.19
CA ASN A 41 -9.09 11.78 -1.78
C ASN A 41 -9.66 11.48 -3.18
N THR A 42 -9.85 10.20 -3.49
CA THR A 42 -10.38 9.71 -4.77
C THR A 42 -11.64 8.91 -4.52
N GLU A 43 -12.53 8.84 -5.51
CA GLU A 43 -13.70 7.97 -5.43
C GLU A 43 -13.29 6.50 -5.44
N ARG A 44 -14.09 5.68 -4.76
CA ARG A 44 -13.86 4.25 -4.71
C ARG A 44 -14.17 3.61 -6.07
N PRO A 45 -13.25 2.80 -6.63
CA PRO A 45 -13.49 2.10 -7.90
C PRO A 45 -14.76 1.22 -7.88
N GLY A 46 -15.37 1.06 -9.05
CA GLY A 46 -16.59 0.28 -9.22
C GLY A 46 -16.40 -1.21 -8.96
N MET A 47 -17.50 -1.93 -8.70
CA MET A 47 -17.48 -3.34 -8.24
C MET A 47 -16.81 -4.32 -9.20
N LEU A 48 -16.64 -3.98 -10.49
CA LEU A 48 -15.98 -4.82 -11.48
C LEU A 48 -14.44 -4.67 -11.47
N ASP A 49 -13.91 -3.61 -10.85
CA ASP A 49 -12.46 -3.41 -10.67
C ASP A 49 -12.04 -3.91 -9.29
N PHE A 50 -11.93 -5.24 -9.15
CA PHE A 50 -11.55 -5.87 -7.90
C PHE A 50 -10.17 -5.43 -7.39
N THR A 51 -9.22 -5.21 -8.29
CA THR A 51 -7.84 -4.81 -7.92
C THR A 51 -7.78 -3.35 -7.50
N GLY A 52 -8.40 -2.45 -8.26
CA GLY A 52 -8.47 -1.04 -7.90
C GLY A 52 -9.25 -0.83 -6.61
N LYS A 53 -10.37 -1.54 -6.44
CA LYS A 53 -11.16 -1.54 -5.20
C LYS A 53 -10.33 -1.98 -3.99
N ALA A 54 -9.59 -3.09 -4.09
CA ALA A 54 -8.75 -3.57 -3.00
C ALA A 54 -7.63 -2.59 -2.62
N LYS A 55 -6.97 -1.99 -3.63
CA LYS A 55 -5.95 -0.95 -3.42
C LYS A 55 -6.53 0.29 -2.75
N TRP A 56 -7.71 0.72 -3.19
CA TRP A 56 -8.41 1.85 -2.60
C TRP A 56 -8.84 1.56 -1.16
N ASP A 57 -9.41 0.37 -0.91
CA ASP A 57 -9.83 -0.09 0.41
C ASP A 57 -8.62 -0.06 1.39
N ALA A 58 -7.47 -0.61 1.00
CA ALA A 58 -6.25 -0.62 1.82
C ALA A 58 -5.67 0.78 2.09
N TRP A 59 -5.84 1.74 1.17
CA TRP A 59 -5.46 3.13 1.42
C TRP A 59 -6.47 3.83 2.35
N ASN A 60 -7.76 3.61 2.13
CA ASN A 60 -8.82 4.18 2.95
C ASN A 60 -8.78 3.68 4.40
N GLU A 61 -8.35 2.44 4.65
CA GLU A 61 -8.14 1.89 6.00
C GLU A 61 -7.09 2.67 6.81
N LEU A 62 -6.14 3.33 6.14
CA LEU A 62 -5.10 4.11 6.79
C LEU A 62 -5.47 5.59 6.95
N LYS A 63 -6.68 5.99 6.57
CA LYS A 63 -7.16 7.37 6.70
C LYS A 63 -7.03 7.87 8.16
N GLY A 64 -6.53 9.09 8.33
CA GLY A 64 -6.20 9.68 9.62
C GLY A 64 -4.83 9.27 10.18
N THR A 65 -4.13 8.32 9.55
CA THR A 65 -2.75 7.97 9.93
C THR A 65 -1.78 9.04 9.43
N THR A 66 -0.89 9.52 10.29
CA THR A 66 0.12 10.50 9.89
C THR A 66 1.14 9.88 8.93
N LYS A 67 1.81 10.72 8.13
CA LYS A 67 2.85 10.26 7.19
C LYS A 67 3.99 9.52 7.89
N GLU A 68 4.35 9.96 9.10
CA GLU A 68 5.40 9.32 9.90
C GLU A 68 4.97 7.95 10.42
N ASP A 69 3.72 7.83 10.87
CA ASP A 69 3.18 6.55 11.37
C ASP A 69 2.98 5.54 10.23
N ALA A 70 2.56 5.99 9.05
CA ALA A 70 2.48 5.16 7.86
C ALA A 70 3.85 4.59 7.44
N MET A 71 4.94 5.37 7.60
CA MET A 71 6.30 4.89 7.36
C MET A 71 6.79 3.91 8.43
N LYS A 72 6.40 4.09 9.70
CA LYS A 72 6.76 3.17 10.80
C LYS A 72 5.98 1.86 10.75
N LEU A 73 4.73 1.88 10.26
CA LEU A 73 3.88 0.71 10.11
C LEU A 73 4.55 -0.37 9.24
N LYS A 74 5.30 0.03 8.22
CA LYS A 74 6.05 -0.90 7.37
C LYS A 74 7.05 -1.78 8.14
N LYS A 75 7.78 -1.17 9.10
CA LYS A 75 8.71 -1.90 9.99
C LYS A 75 8.02 -2.95 10.86
N LYS A 76 6.75 -2.72 11.25
CA LYS A 76 5.98 -3.65 12.09
C LYS A 76 5.65 -4.95 11.36
N TYR A 77 5.49 -4.89 10.04
CA TYR A 77 5.20 -6.05 9.19
C TYR A 77 6.46 -6.78 8.71
N GLY A 78 7.66 -6.38 9.17
CA GLY A 78 8.90 -7.09 8.85
C GLY A 78 9.38 -6.93 7.41
N ILE A 79 8.93 -5.87 6.72
CA ILE A 79 9.28 -5.54 5.33
C ILE A 79 10.22 -4.33 5.27
#